data_AF-A0AAV0WIS5-F1
#
_entry.id   AF-A0AAV0WIS5-F1
#
_cell.length_a   1.000
_cell.length_b   1.000
_cell.length_c   1.000
_cell.angle_alpha   90.00
_cell.angle_beta   90.00
_cell.angle_gamma   90.00
#
_symmetry.space_group_name_H-M   'P 1'
#
loop_
_entity.id
_entity.type
_entity.pdbx_description
1 polymer ?
#
loop_
_entity_poly.entity_id
_entity_poly.type
_entity_poly.pdbx_seq_one_letter_code
_entity_poly.pdbx_strand_id
1 'polypeptide(L)'
;MSLKSIWVDYCENGSIHGLRHVIQKDEKPWKRFMWILLLVVASTAIVVLVSASWEKYSYSSMEVAVDDPRYPLTKIDFPAVTICPISKIIYSKALKLVLKYIQLI
;
A
#
# COMPACT_ATOMS: atom_id res chain seq x y z
N MET A 1 -28.98 25.76 21.25
CA MET A 1 -28.79 24.33 20.89
C MET A 1 -27.80 23.73 21.89
N SER A 2 -28.13 22.64 22.56
CA SER A 2 -27.30 22.10 23.67
C SER A 2 -26.45 20.94 23.16
N LEU A 3 -25.24 20.75 23.71
CA LEU A 3 -24.37 19.62 23.34
C LEU A 3 -25.08 18.26 23.50
N LYS A 4 -25.97 18.15 24.51
CA LYS A 4 -26.76 16.94 24.75
C LYS A 4 -27.72 16.62 23.60
N SER A 5 -28.36 17.62 23.01
CA SER A 5 -29.30 17.38 21.90
C SER A 5 -28.57 16.93 20.64
N ILE A 6 -27.37 17.47 20.38
CA ILE A 6 -26.52 17.05 19.26
C ILE A 6 -26.07 15.60 19.43
N TRP A 7 -25.64 15.22 20.64
CA TRP A 7 -25.23 13.85 20.94
C TRP A 7 -26.36 12.84 20.75
N VAL A 8 -27.55 13.16 21.24
CA VAL A 8 -28.72 12.28 21.06
C VAL A 8 -29.06 12.15 19.58
N ASP A 9 -29.13 13.26 18.85
CA ASP A 9 -29.43 13.27 17.41
C ASP A 9 -28.42 12.44 16.60
N TYR A 10 -27.11 12.57 16.90
CA TYR A 10 -26.07 11.75 16.28
C TYR A 10 -26.24 10.25 16.58
N CYS A 11 -26.55 9.89 17.82
CA CYS A 11 -26.74 8.50 18.21
C CYS A 11 -28.01 7.87 17.60
N GLU A 12 -29.04 8.66 17.32
CA GLU A 12 -30.30 8.17 16.70
C GLU A 12 -30.22 8.07 15.18
N ASN A 13 -29.55 9.05 14.54
CA ASN A 13 -29.54 9.23 13.08
C ASN A 13 -28.19 8.92 12.42
N GLY A 14 -27.15 8.59 13.19
CA GLY A 14 -25.83 8.25 12.70
C GLY A 14 -25.76 6.87 12.03
N SER A 15 -24.63 6.59 11.37
CA SER A 15 -24.37 5.31 10.69
C SER A 15 -23.80 4.22 11.60
N ILE A 16 -23.41 4.56 12.85
CA ILE A 16 -22.88 3.59 13.80
C ILE A 16 -24.03 2.75 14.37
N HIS A 17 -24.19 1.55 13.83
CA HIS A 17 -25.30 0.63 14.11
C HIS A 17 -25.61 0.45 15.61
N GLY A 18 -24.60 0.21 16.45
CA GLY A 18 -24.81 -0.09 17.87
C GLY A 18 -25.17 1.13 18.73
N LEU A 19 -24.94 2.35 18.27
CA LEU A 19 -25.02 3.56 19.10
C LEU A 19 -26.46 3.92 19.46
N ARG A 20 -27.39 3.68 18.54
CA ARG A 20 -28.84 3.86 18.75
C ARG A 20 -29.37 3.00 19.89
N HIS A 21 -28.89 1.75 20.00
CA HIS A 21 -29.34 0.82 21.04
C HIS A 21 -28.83 1.16 22.44
N VAL A 22 -27.76 1.95 22.54
CA VAL A 22 -27.24 2.43 23.83
C VAL A 22 -28.13 3.53 24.42
N ILE A 23 -28.67 4.40 23.58
CA ILE A 23 -29.46 5.57 24.01
C ILE A 23 -30.98 5.34 24.01
N GLN A 24 -31.45 4.23 23.41
CA GLN A 24 -32.88 3.96 23.25
C GLN A 24 -33.58 3.81 24.61
N LYS A 25 -34.55 4.70 24.89
CA LYS A 25 -35.21 4.86 26.20
C LYS A 25 -35.95 3.60 26.67
N ASP A 26 -36.49 2.82 25.75
CA ASP A 26 -37.34 1.65 26.06
C ASP A 26 -36.55 0.34 26.26
N GLU A 27 -35.22 0.36 26.11
CA GLU A 27 -34.40 -0.84 26.27
C GLU A 27 -34.03 -1.14 27.72
N LYS A 28 -34.08 -2.43 28.07
CA LYS A 28 -33.71 -2.93 29.41
C LYS A 28 -32.24 -2.61 29.70
N PRO A 29 -31.87 -2.22 30.95
CA PRO A 29 -30.50 -1.86 31.30
C PRO A 29 -29.44 -2.91 30.92
N TRP A 30 -29.76 -4.19 31.08
CA TRP A 30 -28.87 -5.30 30.69
C TRP A 30 -28.54 -5.31 29.19
N LYS A 31 -29.53 -5.03 28.33
CA LYS A 31 -29.31 -4.99 26.89
C LYS A 31 -28.42 -3.81 26.49
N ARG A 32 -28.59 -2.66 27.15
CA ARG A 32 -27.70 -1.50 26.92
C ARG A 32 -26.26 -1.83 27.30
N PHE A 33 -26.07 -2.51 28.43
CA PHE A 33 -24.75 -2.98 28.84
C PHE A 33 -24.12 -3.92 27.81
N MET A 34 -24.88 -4.88 27.28
CA MET A 34 -24.44 -5.75 26.18
C MET A 34 -24.02 -4.97 24.93
N TRP A 35 -24.80 -3.97 24.52
CA TRP A 35 -24.44 -3.12 23.38
C TRP A 35 -23.17 -2.29 23.60
N ILE A 36 -22.99 -1.75 24.82
CA ILE A 36 -21.76 -1.05 25.19
C ILE A 36 -20.57 -2.00 25.11
N LEU A 37 -20.67 -3.22 25.65
CA LEU A 37 -19.61 -4.22 25.56
C LEU A 37 -19.26 -4.55 24.10
N LEU A 38 -20.26 -4.79 23.26
CA LEU A 38 -20.07 -5.08 21.84
C LEU A 38 -19.37 -3.92 21.11
N LEU A 39 -19.77 -2.67 21.39
CA LEU A 39 -19.13 -1.49 20.81
C LEU A 39 -17.67 -1.36 21.24
N VAL A 40 -17.35 -1.62 22.52
CA VAL A 40 -15.97 -1.58 23.02
C VAL A 40 -15.13 -2.66 22.34
N VAL A 41 -15.61 -3.91 22.30
CA VAL A 41 -14.89 -5.02 21.67
C VAL A 41 -14.67 -4.74 20.17
N ALA A 42 -15.70 -4.27 19.46
CA ALA A 42 -15.58 -3.93 18.05
C ALA A 42 -14.59 -2.79 17.81
N SER A 43 -14.62 -1.74 18.63
CA SER A 43 -13.67 -0.61 18.53
C SER A 43 -12.23 -1.07 18.78
N THR A 44 -11.99 -1.88 19.81
CA THR A 44 -10.66 -2.44 20.08
C THR A 44 -10.19 -3.34 18.93
N ALA A 45 -11.05 -4.21 18.41
CA ALA A 45 -10.73 -5.08 17.28
C ALA A 45 -10.36 -4.27 16.03
N ILE A 46 -11.10 -3.19 15.73
CA ILE A 46 -10.78 -2.30 14.61
C ILE A 46 -9.41 -1.66 14.81
N VAL A 47 -9.11 -1.12 15.99
CA VAL A 47 -7.81 -0.48 16.26
C VAL A 47 -6.67 -1.47 16.08
N VAL A 48 -6.79 -2.69 16.63
CA VAL A 48 -5.78 -3.75 16.49
C VAL A 48 -5.61 -4.19 15.04
N LEU A 49 -6.71 -4.38 14.31
CA LEU A 49 -6.65 -4.82 12.91
C LEU A 49 -6.04 -3.74 12.02
N VAL A 50 -6.41 -2.48 12.23
CA VAL A 50 -5.85 -1.34 11.50
C VAL A 50 -4.36 -1.20 11.80
N SER A 51 -3.93 -1.33 13.08
CA SER A 51 -2.50 -1.26 13.42
C SER A 51 -1.70 -2.38 12.77
N ALA A 52 -2.20 -3.62 12.82
CA ALA A 52 -1.53 -4.76 12.18
C ALA A 52 -1.49 -4.63 10.65
N SER A 53 -2.57 -4.13 10.05
CA SER A 53 -2.64 -3.86 8.60
C SER A 53 -1.67 -2.75 8.19
N TRP A 54 -1.58 -1.70 9.00
CA TRP A 54 -0.65 -0.59 8.77
C TRP A 54 0.80 -1.04 8.89
N GLU A 55 1.10 -1.88 9.88
CA GLU A 55 2.42 -2.48 10.05
C GLU A 55 2.79 -3.32 8.83
N LYS A 56 1.92 -4.25 8.41
CA LYS A 56 2.12 -5.05 7.20
C LYS A 56 2.33 -4.18 5.97
N TYR A 57 1.52 -3.15 5.77
CA TYR A 57 1.63 -2.23 4.63
C TYR A 57 2.92 -1.41 4.68
N SER A 58 3.34 -0.96 5.85
CA SER A 58 4.56 -0.15 6.02
C SER A 58 5.83 -0.95 5.76
N TYR A 59 5.85 -2.25 6.08
CA TYR A 59 7.01 -3.12 5.85
C TYR A 59 6.98 -3.83 4.49
N SER A 60 5.79 -4.14 3.95
CA SER A 60 5.63 -4.85 2.68
C SER A 60 5.32 -3.88 1.55
N SER A 61 6.37 -3.30 0.98
CA SER A 61 6.29 -2.58 -0.28
C SER A 61 6.09 -3.55 -1.45
N MET A 62 4.97 -3.40 -2.16
CA MET A 62 4.66 -3.98 -3.49
C MET A 62 4.71 -5.52 -3.56
N GLU A 63 3.53 -6.16 -3.55
CA GLU A 63 3.41 -7.58 -3.89
C GLU A 63 3.55 -7.75 -5.42
N VAL A 64 4.62 -8.43 -5.86
CA VAL A 64 4.82 -8.76 -7.28
C VAL A 64 4.10 -10.06 -7.59
N ALA A 65 2.97 -9.98 -8.29
CA ALA A 65 2.26 -11.13 -8.82
C ALA A 65 2.79 -11.51 -10.21
N VAL A 66 3.13 -12.79 -10.41
CA VAL A 66 3.45 -13.32 -11.74
C VAL A 66 2.16 -13.75 -12.40
N ASP A 67 1.81 -13.08 -13.50
CA ASP A 67 0.52 -13.27 -14.18
C ASP A 67 0.42 -14.63 -14.89
N ASP A 68 1.48 -15.03 -15.62
CA ASP A 68 1.59 -16.38 -16.17
C ASP A 68 3.06 -16.86 -16.16
N PRO A 69 3.43 -17.77 -15.24
CA PRO A 69 4.78 -18.33 -15.21
C PRO A 69 5.09 -19.24 -16.41
N ARG A 70 4.10 -19.59 -17.24
CA ARG A 70 4.23 -20.43 -18.43
C ARG A 70 3.81 -19.70 -19.70
N TYR A 71 3.96 -18.38 -19.72
CA TYR A 71 3.65 -17.59 -20.91
C TYR A 71 4.44 -18.11 -22.14
N PRO A 72 3.77 -18.37 -23.27
CA PRO A 72 4.40 -19.00 -24.42
C PRO A 72 5.46 -18.08 -25.06
N LEU A 73 6.68 -18.61 -25.22
CA LEU A 73 7.82 -17.87 -25.79
C LEU A 73 7.58 -17.33 -27.19
N THR A 74 6.68 -17.95 -27.98
CA THR A 74 6.34 -17.52 -29.34
C THR A 74 5.57 -16.21 -29.40
N LYS A 75 5.01 -15.75 -28.27
CA LYS A 75 4.28 -14.48 -28.17
C LYS A 75 5.09 -13.35 -27.54
N ILE A 76 6.35 -13.62 -27.14
CA ILE A 76 7.24 -12.62 -26.55
C ILE A 76 8.00 -11.93 -27.69
N ASP A 77 8.05 -10.61 -27.66
CA ASP A 77 8.85 -9.83 -28.61
C ASP A 77 10.33 -10.17 -28.48
N PHE A 78 11.02 -10.29 -29.61
CA PHE A 78 12.46 -10.58 -29.62
C PHE A 78 13.23 -9.43 -28.95
N PRO A 79 14.11 -9.71 -27.96
CA PRO A 79 14.76 -8.67 -27.19
C PRO A 79 15.82 -7.92 -28.03
N ALA A 80 16.15 -6.71 -27.59
CA ALA A 80 17.27 -5.99 -28.16
C ALA A 80 18.59 -6.74 -27.88
N VAL A 81 19.33 -7.06 -28.94
CA VAL A 81 20.65 -7.71 -28.84
C VAL A 81 21.73 -6.67 -29.09
N THR A 82 22.54 -6.40 -28.07
CA THR A 82 23.71 -5.53 -28.18
C THR A 82 24.97 -6.38 -28.28
N ILE A 83 25.76 -6.19 -29.34
CA ILE A 83 27.02 -6.90 -29.56
C ILE A 83 28.18 -5.91 -29.41
N CYS A 84 29.13 -6.24 -28.53
CA CYS A 84 30.33 -5.45 -28.31
C CYS A 84 31.59 -6.28 -28.67
N PRO A 85 32.58 -5.71 -29.37
CA PRO A 85 33.88 -6.35 -29.54
C PRO A 85 34.59 -6.58 -28.20
N ILE A 86 35.29 -7.71 -28.06
CA ILE A 86 36.13 -8.00 -26.87
C ILE A 86 37.24 -6.95 -26.73
N SER A 87 37.74 -6.44 -27.86
CA SER A 87 38.73 -5.37 -27.89
C SER A 87 38.10 -4.05 -27.44
N LYS A 88 38.47 -3.59 -26.25
CA LYS A 88 38.05 -2.28 -25.71
C LYS A 88 38.61 -1.10 -26.50
N ILE A 89 39.75 -1.30 -27.18
CA ILE A 89 40.49 -0.25 -27.86
C ILE A 89 40.84 -0.71 -29.26
N ILE A 90 40.58 0.16 -30.23
CA ILE A 90 41.10 0.02 -31.59
C ILE A 90 42.48 0.69 -31.61
N TYR A 91 43.54 -0.10 -31.60
CA TYR A 91 44.93 0.38 -31.47
C TYR A 91 45.28 1.48 -32.47
N SER A 92 44.86 1.33 -33.74
CA SER A 92 45.11 2.35 -34.78
C SER A 92 44.45 3.69 -34.47
N LYS A 93 43.26 3.70 -33.88
CA LYS A 93 42.57 4.93 -33.46
C LYS A 93 43.23 5.54 -32.22
N ALA A 94 43.62 4.71 -31.25
CA ALA A 94 44.32 5.16 -30.05
C ALA A 94 45.68 5.79 -30.41
N LEU A 95 46.46 5.13 -31.27
CA LEU A 95 47.75 5.64 -31.75
C LEU A 95 47.58 6.97 -32.50
N LYS A 96 46.56 7.09 -33.38
CA LYS A 96 46.27 8.34 -34.09
C LYS A 96 45.91 9.49 -33.13
N LEU A 97 45.16 9.21 -32.07
CA LEU A 97 44.83 10.20 -31.05
C LEU A 97 46.07 10.66 -30.27
N VAL A 98 46.93 9.72 -29.86
CA VAL A 98 48.18 10.02 -29.15
C VAL A 98 49.12 10.85 -30.03
N LEU A 99 49.32 10.45 -31.29
CA LEU A 99 50.16 11.20 -32.24
C LEU A 99 49.63 12.62 -32.48
N LYS A 100 48.30 12.78 -32.63
CA LYS A 100 47.68 14.11 -32.76
C LYS A 100 47.92 14.96 -31.51
N TYR A 101 47.79 14.38 -30.31
CA TYR A 101 48.01 15.10 -29.06
C TYR A 101 49.47 15.53 -28.88
N ILE A 102 50.43 14.65 -29.23
CA ILE A 102 51.86 14.97 -29.18
C ILE A 102 52.23 16.09 -30.17
N GLN A 103 51.58 16.17 -31.33
CA GLN A 103 51.80 17.26 -32.30
C GLN A 103 51.15 18.59 -31.90
N LEU A 104 50.26 18.60 -30.90
CA LEU A 104 49.60 19.80 -30.37
C LEU A 104 50.38 20.45 -29.20
N ILE A 105 51.41 19.76 -28.69
CA ILE A 105 52.37 20.23 -27.69
C ILE A 105 53.62 20.72 -28.42
#